data_AF-A0A8T2R5B3-F1
#
_entry.id   AF-A0A8T2R5B3-F1
#
_cell.length_a   1.000
_cell.length_b   1.000
_cell.length_c   1.000
_cell.angle_alpha   90.00
_cell.angle_beta   90.00
_cell.angle_gamma   90.00
#
_symmetry.space_group_name_H-M   'P 1'
#
loop_
_entity.id
_entity.type
_entity.pdbx_description
1 polymer ?
#
loop_
_entity_poly.entity_id
_entity_poly.type
_entity_poly.pdbx_seq_one_letter_code
_entity_poly.pdbx_strand_id
1 'polypeptide(L)' 'MGYIKLACPVTHVWFSKRVPSYIANSLAKPLKELESLVYCDA' A
#
# COMPACT_ATOMS: atom_id res chain seq x y z
N MET A 1 -18.94 18.13 0.34
CA MET A 1 -18.49 16.72 0.32
C MET A 1 -17.94 16.37 1.68
N GLY A 2 -18.43 15.30 2.32
CA GLY A 2 -17.89 14.82 3.60
C GLY A 2 -16.66 13.95 3.39
N TYR A 3 -15.73 13.93 4.35
CA TYR A 3 -14.60 13.02 4.36
C TYR A 3 -14.42 12.42 5.75
N ILE A 4 -13.80 11.26 5.81
CA ILE A 4 -13.46 10.57 7.06
C ILE A 4 -11.98 10.81 7.32
N LYS A 5 -11.65 11.37 8.49
CA LYS A 5 -10.26 11.46 8.94
C LYS A 5 -9.87 10.12 9.55
N LEU A 6 -9.04 9.37 8.84
CA LEU A 6 -8.46 8.13 9.36
C LEU A 6 -7.46 8.46 10.47
N ALA A 7 -7.42 7.62 11.52
CA ALA A 7 -6.43 7.73 12.59
C ALA A 7 -5.03 7.33 12.11
N CYS A 8 -4.94 6.43 11.13
CA CYS A 8 -3.71 5.93 10.53
C CYS A 8 -3.78 5.99 9.00
N PRO A 9 -2.64 6.14 8.29
CA PRO A 9 -2.61 6.07 6.84
C PRO A 9 -2.96 4.66 6.37
N VAL A 10 -3.75 4.56 5.30
CA VAL A 10 -4.14 3.29 4.67
C VAL A 10 -3.74 3.32 3.21
N THR A 11 -3.11 2.25 2.73
CA THR A 11 -2.80 2.09 1.31
C THR A 11 -4.03 1.61 0.54
N HIS A 12 -4.34 2.27 -0.57
CA HIS A 12 -5.45 1.85 -1.41
C HIS A 12 -5.08 0.61 -2.24
N VAL A 13 -5.98 -0.40 -2.24
CA VAL A 13 -5.72 -1.75 -2.80
C VAL A 13 -5.28 -1.72 -4.26
N TRP A 14 -5.86 -0.87 -5.10
CA TRP A 14 -5.50 -0.75 -6.51
C TRP A 14 -4.03 -0.36 -6.76
N PHE A 15 -3.37 0.34 -5.85
CA PHE A 15 -1.97 0.74 -6.03
C PHE A 15 -0.98 -0.26 -5.43
N SER A 16 -1.44 -1.10 -4.49
CA SER A 16 -0.64 -2.12 -3.81
C SER A 16 -0.68 -3.48 -4.54
N LYS A 17 -1.88 -3.98 -4.89
CA LYS A 17 -2.06 -5.35 -5.45
C LYS A 17 -2.13 -5.44 -6.97
N ARG A 18 -2.12 -4.30 -7.68
CA ARG A 18 -2.05 -4.32 -9.15
C ARG A 18 -0.67 -4.79 -9.60
N VAL A 19 -0.59 -5.52 -10.70
CA VAL A 19 0.67 -5.84 -11.39
C VAL A 19 0.74 -5.00 -12.69
N PRO A 20 1.80 -4.21 -12.94
CA PRO A 20 2.85 -3.84 -11.98
C PRO A 20 2.28 -2.91 -10.90
N SER A 21 2.73 -3.10 -9.65
CA SER A 21 2.29 -2.24 -8.54
C SER A 21 2.92 -0.88 -8.68
N TYR A 22 2.10 0.17 -8.63
CA TYR A 22 2.60 1.53 -8.76
C TYR A 22 3.53 1.89 -7.59
N ILE A 23 3.14 1.56 -6.36
CA ILE A 23 3.91 1.87 -5.16
C ILE A 23 5.24 1.11 -5.15
N ALA A 24 5.23 -0.20 -5.42
CA ALA A 24 6.49 -0.96 -5.38
C ALA A 24 7.42 -0.60 -6.55
N ASN A 25 6.88 -0.21 -7.71
CA ASN A 25 7.69 0.30 -8.82
C ASN A 25 8.33 1.65 -8.48
N SER A 26 7.60 2.57 -7.84
CA SER A 26 8.14 3.85 -7.39
C SER A 26 9.19 3.70 -6.29
N LEU A 27 9.03 2.72 -5.41
CA LEU A 27 9.99 2.45 -4.33
C LEU A 27 11.10 1.47 -4.73
N ALA A 28 11.09 0.95 -5.96
CA ALA A 28 12.00 -0.10 -6.44
C ALA A 28 12.13 -1.29 -5.46
N LYS A 29 11.04 -1.62 -4.74
CA LYS A 29 10.98 -2.68 -3.73
C LYS A 29 10.19 -3.88 -4.24
N PRO A 30 10.52 -5.10 -3.79
CA PRO A 30 9.71 -6.26 -4.11
C PRO A 30 8.32 -6.15 -3.45
N LEU A 31 7.29 -6.64 -4.15
CA LEU A 31 5.90 -6.66 -3.67
C LEU A 31 5.76 -7.26 -2.27
N LYS A 32 6.51 -8.32 -2.00
CA LYS A 32 6.48 -9.06 -0.73
C LYS A 32 6.88 -8.20 0.48
N GLU A 33 7.89 -7.34 0.32
CA GLU A 33 8.28 -6.38 1.37
C GLU A 33 7.18 -5.34 1.59
N LEU A 34 6.57 -4.85 0.50
CA LEU A 34 5.49 -3.88 0.60
C LEU A 34 4.23 -4.48 1.24
N GLU A 35 3.88 -5.71 0.90
CA GLU A 35 2.74 -6.42 1.50
C GLU A 35 2.97 -6.67 2.99
N SER A 36 4.15 -7.13 3.40
CA SER A 36 4.49 -7.29 4.82
C SER A 36 4.36 -5.97 5.59
N LEU A 37 4.80 -4.85 5.02
CA LEU A 37 4.67 -3.52 5.63
C LEU A 37 3.21 -3.04 5.71
N VAL A 38 2.38 -3.30 4.70
CA VAL A 38 0.98 -2.89 4.65
C VAL A 38 0.11 -3.73 5.59
N TYR A 39 0.39 -5.02 5.67
CA TYR A 39 -0.35 -5.96 6.49
C TYR A 39 0.17 -6.03 7.94
N CYS A 40 1.24 -5.29 8.25
CA CYS A 40 1.93 -5.36 9.54
C CYS A 40 2.20 -6.83 9.94
N ASP A 41 2.58 -7.66 8.97
CA ASP A 41 2.97 -9.04 9.23
C ASP A 41 4.26 -9.01 10.07
N ALA A 42 4.23 -9.67 11.23
CA ALA A 42 5.34 -9.73 12.19
C ALA A 42 6.53 -10.53 11.66
#